data_AF-A0A9W7UHU5-F1
#
_entry.id   AF-A0A9W7UHU5-F1
#
_cell.length_a   1.000
_cell.length_b   1.000
_cell.length_c   1.000
_cell.angle_alpha   90.00
_cell.angle_beta   90.00
_cell.angle_gamma   90.00
#
_symmetry.space_group_name_H-M   'P 1'
#
loop_
_entity.id
_entity.type
_entity.pdbx_description
1 polymer ?
#
loop_
_entity_poly.entity_id
_entity_poly.type
_entity_poly.pdbx_seq_one_letter_code
_entity_poly.pdbx_strand_id
1 'polypeptide(L)' 'MYELKSKEDIEKFVNDYILTTSEAMEIMNVNRARLNVLVKKERIIPLKQMKNISLFWRSDVEKLSEELAVLRKKYRPFE' A
#
# COMPACT_ATOMS: atom_id res chain seq x y z
N MET A 1 -13.17 6.99 15.55
CA MET A 1 -14.26 6.03 15.22
C MET A 1 -14.84 6.50 13.90
N TYR A 2 -14.82 5.65 12.86
CA TYR A 2 -15.36 6.04 11.55
C TYR A 2 -16.89 5.83 11.60
N GLU A 3 -17.66 6.90 11.62
CA GLU A 3 -19.11 6.83 11.51
C GLU A 3 -19.50 6.79 10.02
N LEU A 4 -19.75 5.60 9.50
CA LEU A 4 -20.18 5.38 8.12
C LEU A 4 -21.72 5.38 8.10
N LYS A 5 -22.33 6.52 7.80
CA LYS A 5 -23.79 6.73 7.91
C LYS A 5 -24.49 6.57 6.57
N SER A 6 -23.80 6.85 5.46
CA SER A 6 -24.32 6.69 4.11
C SER A 6 -23.37 5.94 3.18
N LYS A 7 -23.87 5.58 2.00
CA LYS A 7 -23.06 4.98 0.95
C LYS A 7 -21.94 5.92 0.51
N GLU A 8 -22.20 7.22 0.44
CA GLU A 8 -21.20 8.24 0.09
C GLU A 8 -20.08 8.30 1.14
N ASP A 9 -20.38 8.12 2.43
CA ASP A 9 -19.36 8.07 3.48
C ASP A 9 -18.44 6.86 3.32
N ILE A 10 -19.00 5.71 2.93
CA ILE A 10 -18.25 4.48 2.64
C ILE A 10 -17.37 4.68 1.41
N GLU A 11 -17.90 5.27 0.34
CA GLU A 11 -17.13 5.54 -0.88
C GLU A 11 -15.96 6.48 -0.59
N LYS A 12 -16.18 7.56 0.16
CA LYS A 12 -15.09 8.44 0.61
C LYS A 12 -14.07 7.69 1.43
N PHE A 13 -14.51 6.91 2.42
CA PHE A 13 -13.60 6.13 3.26
C PHE A 13 -12.75 5.15 2.43
N VAL A 14 -13.36 4.44 1.48
CA VAL A 14 -12.62 3.50 0.64
C VAL A 14 -11.59 4.23 -0.22
N ASN A 15 -11.97 5.34 -0.86
CA ASN A 15 -11.04 6.11 -1.70
C ASN A 15 -9.91 6.76 -0.89
N ASP A 16 -10.19 7.21 0.34
CA ASP A 16 -9.24 7.90 1.18
C ASP A 16 -8.27 6.94 1.88
N TYR A 17 -8.71 5.76 2.30
CA TYR A 17 -7.93 4.88 3.18
C TYR A 17 -7.55 3.54 2.57
N ILE A 18 -8.17 3.12 1.46
CA ILE A 18 -7.87 1.85 0.81
C ILE A 18 -7.18 2.10 -0.52
N LEU A 19 -6.11 1.34 -0.75
CA LEU A 19 -5.34 1.38 -1.99
C LEU A 19 -5.47 0.07 -2.72
N THR A 20 -5.62 0.15 -4.03
CA THR A 20 -5.44 -0.97 -4.95
C THR A 20 -3.95 -1.29 -5.14
N THR A 21 -3.67 -2.42 -5.78
CA THR A 21 -2.31 -2.84 -6.12
C THR A 21 -1.56 -1.80 -6.95
N SER A 22 -2.23 -1.14 -7.91
CA SER A 22 -1.59 -0.15 -8.78
C SER A 22 -1.21 1.10 -7.99
N GLU A 23 -2.13 1.64 -7.18
CA GLU A 23 -1.87 2.83 -6.36
C GLU A 23 -0.77 2.57 -5.32
N ALA A 24 -0.79 1.39 -4.68
CA ALA A 24 0.26 1.00 -3.75
C ALA A 24 1.64 0.90 -4.42
N MET A 25 1.70 0.39 -5.66
CA MET A 25 2.94 0.33 -6.45
C MET A 25 3.47 1.72 -6.78
N GLU A 26 2.60 2.65 -7.16
CA GLU A 26 2.96 4.03 -7.45
C GLU A 26 3.51 4.75 -6.21
N ILE A 27 2.80 4.65 -5.07
CA ILE A 27 3.21 5.31 -3.81
C ILE A 27 4.54 4.78 -3.29
N MET A 28 4.79 3.46 -3.38
CA MET A 28 6.06 2.86 -2.94
C MET A 28 7.17 2.99 -3.98
N ASN A 29 6.85 3.42 -5.20
CA ASN A 29 7.71 3.38 -6.38
C ASN A 29 8.38 2.00 -6.55
N VAL A 30 7.54 0.96 -6.64
CA VAL A 30 7.97 -0.44 -6.81
C VAL A 30 7.22 -1.12 -7.94
N ASN A 31 7.87 -2.05 -8.62
CA ASN A 31 7.21 -2.90 -9.59
C ASN A 31 6.39 -4.02 -8.92
N ARG A 32 5.54 -4.69 -9.70
CA ARG A 32 4.67 -5.78 -9.21
C ARG A 32 5.45 -6.96 -8.62
N ALA A 33 6.60 -7.30 -9.20
CA ALA A 33 7.44 -8.38 -8.69
C ALA A 33 7.96 -8.06 -7.27
N ARG A 34 8.40 -6.82 -7.05
CA ARG A 34 8.87 -6.35 -5.74
C ARG A 34 7.73 -6.30 -4.73
N LEU A 35 6.55 -5.82 -5.12
CA LEU A 35 5.37 -5.86 -4.25
C LEU A 35 5.02 -7.28 -3.82
N ASN A 36 5.03 -8.25 -4.75
CA ASN A 36 4.78 -9.66 -4.44
C ASN A 36 5.80 -10.22 -3.42
N VAL A 37 7.08 -9.82 -3.52
CA VAL A 37 8.09 -10.19 -2.53
C VAL A 37 7.79 -9.57 -1.16
N LEU A 38 7.33 -8.32 -1.11
CA LEU A 38 6.95 -7.67 0.15
C LEU A 38 5.76 -8.37 0.81
N VAL A 39 4.74 -8.72 0.02
CA VAL A 39 3.59 -9.49 0.51
C VAL A 39 4.00 -10.88 1.00
N LYS A 40 4.82 -11.61 0.24
CA LYS A 40 5.34 -12.94 0.65
C LYS A 40 6.20 -12.89 1.92
N LYS A 41 6.89 -11.77 2.15
CA LYS A 41 7.67 -11.54 3.37
C LYS A 41 6.85 -10.93 4.51
N GLU A 42 5.53 -10.85 4.34
CA GLU A 42 4.59 -10.28 5.32
C GLU A 42 4.94 -8.84 5.74
N ARG A 43 5.70 -8.15 4.88
CA ARG A 43 6.10 -6.75 5.08
C ARG A 43 4.96 -5.78 4.86
N ILE A 44 4.00 -6.19 4.04
CA ILE A 44 2.72 -5.54 3.84
C ILE A 44 1.68 -6.63 3.69
N ILE A 45 0.57 -6.49 4.41
CA ILE A 45 -0.50 -7.48 4.43
C ILE A 45 -1.70 -6.89 3.67
N PRO A 46 -2.16 -7.54 2.60
CA PRO A 46 -3.35 -7.09 1.89
C PRO A 46 -4.60 -7.29 2.76
N LEU A 47 -5.43 -6.25 2.83
CA LEU A 47 -6.75 -6.30 3.44
C LEU A 47 -7.65 -7.32 2.73
N LYS A 48 -7.55 -7.40 1.40
CA LYS A 48 -8.30 -8.37 0.59
C LYS A 48 -7.48 -8.74 -0.64
N GLN A 49 -7.40 -10.04 -0.94
CA GLN A 49 -6.76 -10.54 -2.15
C GLN A 49 -7.80 -11.07 -3.14
N MET A 50 -7.66 -10.65 -4.39
CA MET A 50 -8.39 -11.17 -5.55
C MET A 50 -7.38 -11.63 -6.61
N LYS A 51 -7.83 -12.29 -7.68
CA LYS A 51 -6.95 -12.90 -8.70
C LYS A 51 -5.86 -11.95 -9.22
N ASN A 52 -6.20 -10.69 -9.53
CA ASN A 52 -5.27 -9.73 -10.15
C ASN A 52 -5.03 -8.45 -9.32
N ILE A 53 -5.90 -8.20 -8.34
CA ILE A 53 -5.91 -7.00 -7.49
C ILE A 53 -5.92 -7.44 -6.04
N SER A 54 -5.12 -6.75 -5.24
CA SER A 54 -5.18 -6.76 -3.79
C SER A 54 -5.45 -5.35 -3.29
N LEU A 55 -6.20 -5.26 -2.20
CA LEU A 55 -6.49 -4.03 -1.48
C LEU A 55 -5.59 -3.93 -0.25
N PHE A 56 -5.13 -2.73 0.06
CA PHE A 56 -4.20 -2.44 1.15
C PHE A 56 -4.68 -1.22 1.93
N TRP A 57 -4.31 -1.12 3.20
CA TRP A 57 -4.45 0.13 3.94
C TRP A 57 -3.44 1.15 3.45
N ARG A 58 -3.89 2.38 3.19
CA ARG A 58 -3.02 3.51 2.82
C ARG A 58 -1.92 3.72 3.85
N SER A 59 -2.28 3.72 5.13
CA SER A 59 -1.33 3.91 6.24
C SER A 59 -0.18 2.91 6.23
N ASP A 60 -0.46 1.65 5.89
CA ASP A 60 0.53 0.57 5.90
C ASP A 60 1.48 0.71 4.70
N VAL A 61 0.93 1.09 3.54
CA VAL A 61 1.69 1.39 2.33
C VAL A 61 2.61 2.59 2.55
N GLU A 62 2.11 3.68 3.12
CA GLU A 62 2.89 4.91 3.37
C GLU A 62 4.03 4.66 4.36
N LYS A 63 3.72 4.02 5.50
CA LYS A 63 4.73 3.65 6.50
C LYS A 63 5.82 2.78 5.91
N LEU A 64 5.45 1.81 5.06
CA LEU A 64 6.42 0.97 4.38
C LEU A 64 7.23 1.75 3.34
N SER A 65 6.60 2.67 2.60
CA SER A 65 7.28 3.52 1.61
C SER A 65 8.37 4.38 2.25
N GLU A 66 8.06 5.00 3.39
CA GLU A 66 9.02 5.79 4.18
C GLU A 66 10.23 4.94 4.60
N GLU A 67 9.97 3.75 5.16
CA GLU A 67 11.04 2.84 5.55
C GLU A 67 11.91 2.42 4.35
N LEU A 68 11.27 2.10 3.21
CA LEU A 68 11.98 1.77 1.98
C LEU A 68 12.81 2.95 1.47
N ALA A 69 12.33 4.18 1.59
CA ALA A 69 13.08 5.38 1.22
C ALA A 69 14.33 5.57 2.10
N VAL A 70 14.22 5.33 3.41
CA VAL A 70 15.37 5.35 4.34
C VAL A 70 16.38 4.26 3.97
N LEU A 71 15.91 3.05 3.69
CA LEU A 71 16.76 1.93 3.28
C LEU A 71 17.45 2.18 1.94
N ARG A 72 16.77 2.80 0.96
CA ARG A 72 17.36 3.21 -0.32
C ARG A 72 18.52 4.17 -0.08
N LYS A 73 18.32 5.23 0.72
CA LYS A 73 19.40 6.17 1.08
C LYS A 73 20.58 5.47 1.78
N LYS A 74 20.30 4.51 2.67
CA LYS A 74 21.34 3.79 3.43
C LYS A 74 22.17 2.84 2.57
N TYR A 75 21.54 2.07 1.69
CA TYR A 75 22.20 0.99 0.94
C TYR A 75 22.53 1.35 -0.51
N ARG A 76 21.94 2.43 -1.04
CA ARG A 76 22.17 2.95 -2.39
C ARG A 76 22.23 4.49 -2.39
N PRO A 77 23.26 5.06 -1.76
CA PRO A 77 23.38 6.52 -1.63
C PRO A 77 23.74 7.23 -2.95
N PHE A 78 24.08 6.49 -4.00
CA PHE A 78 24.53 7.02 -5.31
C PHE A 78 23.51 6.80 -6.45
N GLU A 79 22.33 6.22 -6.16
CA GLU A 79 21.14 6.27 -7.01
C GLU A 79 20.26 7.47 -6.60
#